data_AF-A0A7C3QJ60-F1
#
_entry.id   AF-A0A7C3QJ60-F1
#
_cell.length_a   1.000
_cell.length_b   1.000
_cell.length_c   1.000
_cell.angle_alpha   90.00
_cell.angle_beta   90.00
_cell.angle_gamma   90.00
#
_symmetry.space_group_name_H-M   'P 1'
#
loop_
_entity.id
_entity.type
_entity.pdbx_description
1 polymer ?
#
loop_
_entity_poly.entity_id
_entity_poly.type
_entity_poly.pdbx_seq_one_letter_code
_entity_poly.pdbx_strand_id
1 'polypeptide(L)'
;MSRTSLWLLLAAVLLAASCGFNDVPPSDGPTPPPKEEPTADAADPLRTRIEAAIRHVARRELHTDDPFWTVFHGVLGLGPDLMLLDPRTGNRVKALDYFSAPSEPLMPGLLFTPTAHGVKVEVGTGLEQVGVWQGHQDQFVAEALAEWGAPLERRFTIRTARGDREATTLDFVRQSQMQASADEKKKQELSWAVVVVGQYLGTDAKWTNAYGESMHFDDMMRHELRAEVEGAACGGTHRLFGLTWALHLHLLRGGKRTGVWAEVDRKNAHFHERARRHQAIDGSFSANFFRPTALTVPRPDLPGADGSFTTRPLPGQSSDRYQRINTTGHIVEWLALSLPDDELRVPWVRDAVNALTLMLLDVQDLNIDALHYHAAHGLYIYYARVYGYGPFIPQKSQDWTVTAGPEQLLIPLPPEWKQVGPRIGPPLAAKDRAP
;
A
#
# COMPACT_ATOMS: atom_id res chain seq x y z
N MET A 1 -65.69 -73.34 48.87
CA MET A 1 -64.89 -72.11 49.04
C MET A 1 -63.52 -72.36 48.39
N SER A 2 -63.38 -72.40 47.06
CA SER A 2 -63.34 -71.31 46.05
C SER A 2 -62.24 -70.25 46.28
N ARG A 3 -61.13 -70.47 45.57
CA ARG A 3 -60.19 -69.46 45.04
C ARG A 3 -60.91 -68.77 43.84
N THR A 4 -60.50 -67.63 43.25
CA THR A 4 -59.18 -67.24 42.73
C THR A 4 -59.27 -65.83 42.12
N SER A 5 -58.18 -65.05 42.26
CA SER A 5 -57.50 -64.25 41.21
C SER A 5 -58.01 -62.86 40.71
N LEU A 6 -57.14 -61.84 40.85
CA LEU A 6 -56.32 -61.19 39.78
C LEU A 6 -56.41 -59.64 39.55
N TRP A 7 -55.23 -58.99 39.67
CA TRP A 7 -54.59 -57.87 38.90
C TRP A 7 -54.92 -56.35 39.02
N LEU A 8 -53.79 -55.60 38.93
CA LEU A 8 -53.47 -54.22 38.44
C LEU A 8 -53.57 -53.04 39.45
N LEU A 9 -52.44 -52.49 39.98
CA LEU A 9 -51.46 -51.51 39.41
C LEU A 9 -52.04 -50.08 39.27
N LEU A 10 -51.41 -48.93 39.56
CA LEU A 10 -50.20 -48.48 40.27
C LEU A 10 -50.23 -46.93 40.21
N ALA A 11 -50.00 -46.20 41.31
CA ALA A 11 -49.54 -44.80 41.26
C ALA A 11 -49.05 -44.38 42.67
N ALA A 12 -47.73 -44.32 42.85
CA ALA A 12 -47.09 -43.92 44.10
C ALA A 12 -46.83 -42.40 44.09
N VAL A 13 -47.37 -41.74 45.12
CA VAL A 13 -47.01 -40.40 45.58
C VAL A 13 -45.85 -40.56 46.58
N LEU A 14 -44.76 -39.83 46.40
CA LEU A 14 -43.70 -39.71 47.41
C LEU A 14 -43.67 -38.28 47.94
N LEU A 15 -44.12 -38.13 49.18
CA LEU A 15 -43.79 -37.05 50.10
C LEU A 15 -42.42 -37.35 50.73
N ALA A 16 -41.53 -36.37 50.77
CA ALA A 16 -40.44 -36.32 51.73
C ALA A 16 -40.40 -34.92 52.35
N ALA A 17 -40.32 -34.92 53.69
CA ALA A 17 -40.44 -33.78 54.56
C ALA A 17 -39.13 -32.97 54.71
N SER A 18 -39.33 -31.76 55.21
CA SER A 18 -38.41 -30.67 55.56
C SER A 18 -37.12 -31.04 56.29
N CYS A 19 -36.07 -30.24 56.05
CA CYS A 19 -35.32 -29.52 57.09
C CYS A 19 -34.69 -28.25 56.47
N GLY A 20 -34.88 -27.10 57.12
CA GLY A 20 -34.55 -25.78 56.59
C GLY A 20 -33.07 -25.44 56.60
N PHE A 21 -32.66 -24.62 55.63
CA PHE A 21 -31.44 -23.82 55.64
C PHE A 21 -31.74 -22.48 54.99
N ASN A 22 -31.21 -21.43 55.61
CA ASN A 22 -31.45 -20.01 55.34
C ASN A 22 -31.26 -19.60 53.89
N ASP A 23 -32.10 -18.66 53.45
CA ASP A 23 -32.04 -17.96 52.16
C ASP A 23 -30.66 -17.31 51.92
N VAL A 24 -29.94 -17.83 50.92
CA VAL A 24 -28.88 -17.10 50.22
C VAL A 24 -29.45 -16.72 48.86
N PRO A 25 -29.50 -15.42 48.49
CA PRO A 25 -30.00 -15.03 47.18
C PRO A 25 -29.11 -15.64 46.07
N PRO A 26 -29.69 -16.06 44.93
CA PRO A 26 -28.92 -16.67 43.86
C PRO A 26 -27.86 -15.68 43.33
N SER A 27 -26.62 -16.14 43.34
CA SER A 27 -25.50 -15.51 42.64
C SER A 27 -25.85 -15.41 41.16
N ASP A 28 -25.99 -14.18 40.65
CA ASP A 28 -26.01 -13.91 39.22
C ASP A 28 -24.72 -14.46 38.60
N GLY A 29 -24.83 -15.59 37.89
CA GLY A 29 -23.74 -16.11 37.08
C GLY A 29 -23.32 -15.08 36.03
N PRO A 30 -22.06 -15.10 35.56
CA PRO A 30 -21.58 -14.13 34.58
C PRO A 30 -22.47 -14.16 33.35
N THR A 31 -23.10 -13.02 33.07
CA THR A 31 -23.88 -12.78 31.86
C THR A 31 -23.00 -13.13 30.66
N PRO A 32 -23.46 -13.96 29.70
CA PRO A 32 -22.69 -14.19 28.49
C PRO A 32 -22.41 -12.83 27.82
N PRO A 33 -21.18 -12.59 27.35
CA PRO A 33 -20.86 -11.32 26.72
C PRO A 33 -21.84 -11.11 25.55
N PRO A 34 -22.33 -9.87 25.34
CA PRO A 34 -23.22 -9.59 24.24
C PRO A 34 -22.55 -10.05 22.94
N LYS A 35 -23.27 -10.82 22.12
CA LYS A 35 -22.84 -11.11 20.75
C LYS A 35 -22.72 -9.76 20.04
N GLU A 36 -21.50 -9.31 19.83
CA GLU A 36 -21.23 -8.18 18.97
C GLU A 36 -21.81 -8.49 17.59
N GLU A 37 -22.80 -7.71 17.16
CA GLU A 37 -23.25 -7.74 15.78
C GLU A 37 -22.06 -7.33 14.89
N PRO A 38 -21.82 -8.01 13.76
CA PRO A 38 -20.74 -7.63 12.86
C PRO A 38 -20.89 -6.16 12.48
N THR A 39 -19.84 -5.37 12.68
CA THR A 39 -19.82 -3.99 12.20
C THR A 39 -20.09 -3.96 10.68
N ALA A 40 -20.63 -2.86 10.15
CA ALA A 40 -20.89 -2.74 8.70
C ALA A 40 -19.65 -3.05 7.84
N ASP A 41 -18.44 -2.81 8.38
CA ASP A 41 -17.15 -3.14 7.78
C ASP A 41 -16.78 -4.64 7.83
N ALA A 42 -17.30 -5.40 8.80
CA ALA A 42 -17.14 -6.85 8.86
C ALA A 42 -18.01 -7.59 7.83
N ALA A 43 -19.07 -6.96 7.34
CA ALA A 43 -19.99 -7.52 6.34
C ALA A 43 -19.71 -7.07 4.90
N ASP A 44 -18.72 -6.21 4.65
CA ASP A 44 -18.41 -5.68 3.32
C ASP A 44 -17.76 -6.74 2.41
N PRO A 45 -18.41 -7.16 1.30
CA PRO A 45 -17.85 -8.17 0.39
C PRO A 45 -16.51 -7.75 -0.23
N LEU A 46 -16.23 -6.45 -0.35
CA LEU A 46 -14.97 -5.95 -0.89
C LEU A 46 -13.79 -6.36 0.00
N ARG A 47 -13.98 -6.38 1.32
CA ARG A 47 -12.96 -6.79 2.30
C ARG A 47 -12.42 -8.20 1.98
N THR A 48 -13.31 -9.18 1.87
CA THR A 48 -12.93 -10.58 1.61
C THR A 48 -12.30 -10.76 0.23
N ARG A 49 -12.73 -9.98 -0.77
CA ARG A 49 -12.12 -10.02 -2.11
C ARG A 49 -10.68 -9.51 -2.07
N ILE A 50 -10.42 -8.40 -1.38
CA ILE A 50 -9.07 -7.85 -1.22
C ILE A 50 -8.15 -8.89 -0.55
N GLU A 51 -8.61 -9.51 0.54
CA GLU A 51 -7.87 -10.58 1.23
C GLU A 51 -7.58 -11.78 0.31
N ALA A 52 -8.51 -12.12 -0.59
CA ALA A 52 -8.29 -13.18 -1.57
C ALA A 52 -7.28 -12.78 -2.65
N ALA A 53 -7.33 -11.56 -3.17
CA ALA A 53 -6.40 -11.07 -4.19
C ALA A 53 -4.98 -10.95 -3.65
N ILE A 54 -4.83 -10.42 -2.43
CA ILE A 54 -3.54 -10.35 -1.75
C ILE A 54 -2.94 -11.75 -1.55
N ARG A 55 -3.73 -12.70 -1.04
CA ARG A 55 -3.29 -14.10 -0.91
C ARG A 55 -2.97 -14.71 -2.26
N HIS A 56 -3.68 -14.32 -3.32
CA HIS A 56 -3.39 -14.77 -4.66
C HIS A 56 -2.00 -14.30 -5.12
N VAL A 57 -1.66 -13.02 -4.95
CA VAL A 57 -0.32 -12.49 -5.28
C VAL A 57 0.76 -13.17 -4.44
N ALA A 58 0.52 -13.34 -3.14
CA ALA A 58 1.48 -13.96 -2.22
C ALA A 58 1.75 -15.46 -2.48
N ARG A 59 0.95 -16.13 -3.31
CA ARG A 59 1.21 -17.52 -3.73
C ARG A 59 2.35 -17.64 -4.73
N ARG A 60 2.76 -16.55 -5.36
CA ARG A 60 3.91 -16.56 -6.26
C ARG A 60 5.16 -16.81 -5.42
N GLU A 61 5.78 -17.95 -5.64
CA GLU A 61 7.08 -18.22 -5.06
C GLU A 61 8.14 -17.42 -5.83
N LEU A 62 8.89 -16.59 -5.11
CA LEU A 62 10.04 -15.88 -5.64
C LEU A 62 11.31 -16.64 -5.29
N HIS A 63 12.27 -16.62 -6.20
CA HIS A 63 13.50 -17.40 -6.12
C HIS A 63 14.74 -16.50 -5.97
N THR A 64 15.86 -17.05 -5.52
CA THR A 64 17.11 -16.28 -5.40
C THR A 64 17.78 -15.96 -6.75
N ASP A 65 17.35 -16.62 -7.83
CA ASP A 65 17.77 -16.38 -9.21
C ASP A 65 16.75 -15.54 -10.02
N ASP A 66 15.63 -15.13 -9.41
CA ASP A 66 14.75 -14.10 -9.99
C ASP A 66 15.50 -12.76 -10.09
N PRO A 67 15.15 -11.88 -11.05
CA PRO A 67 15.80 -10.59 -11.16
C PRO A 67 15.55 -9.69 -9.94
N PHE A 68 16.56 -8.92 -9.54
CA PHE A 68 16.54 -8.00 -8.39
C PHE A 68 15.34 -7.06 -8.44
N TRP A 69 15.04 -6.52 -9.64
CA TRP A 69 13.83 -5.76 -9.92
C TRP A 69 12.56 -6.45 -9.42
N THR A 70 12.33 -7.70 -9.77
CA THR A 70 11.15 -8.46 -9.34
C THR A 70 11.13 -8.65 -7.83
N VAL A 71 12.29 -8.97 -7.24
CA VAL A 71 12.35 -9.35 -5.83
C VAL A 71 12.15 -8.16 -4.90
N PHE A 72 12.76 -6.99 -5.18
CA PHE A 72 12.55 -5.83 -4.31
C PHE A 72 11.13 -5.25 -4.43
N HIS A 73 10.51 -5.29 -5.61
CA HIS A 73 9.09 -4.97 -5.73
C HIS A 73 8.25 -6.02 -4.97
N GLY A 74 8.67 -7.28 -4.95
CA GLY A 74 8.09 -8.30 -4.07
C GLY A 74 8.11 -7.87 -2.60
N VAL A 75 9.22 -7.29 -2.13
CA VAL A 75 9.32 -6.72 -0.77
C VAL A 75 8.37 -5.53 -0.61
N LEU A 76 8.29 -4.63 -1.59
CA LEU A 76 7.31 -3.53 -1.57
C LEU A 76 5.88 -4.06 -1.42
N GLY A 77 5.50 -5.04 -2.23
CA GLY A 77 4.14 -5.56 -2.28
C GLY A 77 3.80 -6.47 -1.11
N LEU A 78 4.71 -7.33 -0.66
CA LEU A 78 4.43 -8.42 0.30
C LEU A 78 5.11 -8.22 1.67
N GLY A 79 5.93 -7.18 1.80
CA GLY A 79 6.58 -6.79 3.04
C GLY A 79 7.97 -7.39 3.28
N PRO A 80 8.62 -6.96 4.38
CA PRO A 80 10.03 -7.23 4.66
C PRO A 80 10.34 -8.68 5.02
N ASP A 81 9.33 -9.45 5.42
CA ASP A 81 9.46 -10.89 5.73
C ASP A 81 9.21 -11.79 4.50
N LEU A 82 9.17 -11.23 3.28
CA LEU A 82 9.12 -12.00 2.04
C LEU A 82 10.24 -13.04 2.01
N MET A 83 9.87 -14.31 1.79
CA MET A 83 10.79 -15.44 1.69
C MET A 83 11.06 -15.80 0.23
N LEU A 84 12.34 -16.00 -0.10
CA LEU A 84 12.82 -16.53 -1.37
C LEU A 84 13.17 -18.00 -1.23
N LEU A 85 12.89 -18.80 -2.25
CA LEU A 85 13.42 -20.16 -2.37
C LEU A 85 14.77 -20.11 -3.12
N ASP A 86 15.81 -20.71 -2.56
CA ASP A 86 17.03 -20.98 -3.34
C ASP A 86 16.85 -22.30 -4.12
N PRO A 87 16.72 -22.27 -5.45
CA PRO A 87 16.43 -23.46 -6.23
C PRO A 87 17.57 -24.49 -6.21
N ARG A 88 18.79 -24.09 -5.81
CA ARG A 88 19.94 -25.00 -5.73
C ARG A 88 19.98 -25.79 -4.44
N THR A 89 19.55 -25.17 -3.34
CA THR A 89 19.61 -25.78 -2.00
C THR A 89 18.25 -26.24 -1.48
N GLY A 90 17.16 -25.73 -2.03
CA GLY A 90 15.80 -25.92 -1.52
C GLY A 90 15.50 -25.14 -0.23
N ASN A 91 16.46 -24.37 0.28
CA ASN A 91 16.29 -23.58 1.50
C ASN A 91 15.55 -22.28 1.21
N ARG A 92 14.84 -21.76 2.22
CA ARG A 92 14.21 -20.45 2.16
C ARG A 92 15.03 -19.40 2.91
N VAL A 93 15.13 -18.20 2.35
CA VAL A 93 15.83 -17.04 2.95
C VAL A 93 14.97 -15.79 2.83
N LYS A 94 15.00 -14.89 3.81
CA LYS A 94 14.31 -13.60 3.68
C LYS A 94 14.96 -12.77 2.55
N ALA A 95 14.15 -12.12 1.72
CA ALA A 95 14.64 -11.34 0.58
C ALA A 95 15.62 -10.24 1.01
N LEU A 96 15.28 -9.51 2.07
CA LEU A 96 16.13 -8.44 2.59
C LEU A 96 17.43 -8.97 3.21
N ASP A 97 17.43 -10.17 3.79
CA ASP A 97 18.65 -10.79 4.31
C ASP A 97 19.54 -11.26 3.17
N TYR A 98 18.95 -11.80 2.10
CA TYR A 98 19.67 -12.12 0.88
C TYR A 98 20.31 -10.88 0.25
N PHE A 99 19.59 -9.75 0.17
CA PHE A 99 20.21 -8.49 -0.30
C PHE A 99 21.35 -8.00 0.60
N SER A 100 21.23 -8.24 1.91
CA SER A 100 22.20 -7.79 2.91
C SER A 100 23.47 -8.63 2.90
N ALA A 101 23.38 -9.92 2.58
CA ALA A 101 24.53 -10.81 2.50
C ALA A 101 24.33 -11.84 1.37
N PRO A 102 24.44 -11.42 0.10
CA PRO A 102 24.07 -12.27 -1.01
C PRO A 102 25.05 -13.44 -1.17
N SER A 103 24.55 -14.62 -1.54
CA SER A 103 25.39 -15.78 -1.86
C SER A 103 25.74 -15.80 -3.36
N GLU A 104 26.83 -16.46 -3.75
CA GLU A 104 27.13 -16.67 -5.17
C GLU A 104 26.28 -17.82 -5.75
N PRO A 105 25.83 -17.75 -7.02
CA PRO A 105 25.92 -16.57 -7.89
C PRO A 105 24.99 -15.46 -7.40
N LEU A 106 25.43 -14.20 -7.55
CA LEU A 106 24.60 -13.05 -7.21
C LEU A 106 23.30 -13.03 -8.03
N MET A 107 22.22 -12.64 -7.37
CA MET A 107 20.94 -12.33 -8.00
C MET A 107 21.11 -11.37 -9.19
N PRO A 108 20.50 -11.65 -10.36
CA PRO A 108 20.61 -10.78 -11.53
C PRO A 108 20.16 -9.34 -11.23
N GLY A 109 21.00 -8.34 -11.53
CA GLY A 109 20.68 -6.93 -11.30
C GLY A 109 20.91 -6.44 -9.86
N LEU A 110 21.32 -7.30 -8.93
CA LEU A 110 21.72 -6.91 -7.58
C LEU A 110 23.21 -6.51 -7.58
N LEU A 111 23.47 -5.20 -7.59
CA LEU A 111 24.83 -4.68 -7.45
C LEU A 111 24.84 -3.39 -6.63
N PHE A 112 25.66 -3.42 -5.58
CA PHE A 112 25.89 -2.28 -4.70
C PHE A 112 27.34 -1.80 -4.83
N THR A 113 27.52 -0.51 -5.08
CA THR A 113 28.82 0.10 -5.32
C THR A 113 29.13 1.14 -4.24
N PRO A 114 30.24 0.99 -3.48
CA PRO A 114 30.66 2.03 -2.55
C PRO A 114 31.01 3.33 -3.28
N THR A 115 30.66 4.46 -2.68
CA THR A 115 30.98 5.80 -3.19
C THR A 115 31.70 6.63 -2.12
N ALA A 116 32.06 7.87 -2.45
CA ALA A 116 32.59 8.82 -1.48
C ALA A 116 31.54 9.24 -0.41
N HIS A 117 30.26 9.03 -0.68
CA HIS A 117 29.16 9.52 0.15
C HIS A 117 28.33 8.40 0.79
N GLY A 118 28.51 7.14 0.39
CA GLY A 118 27.72 6.04 0.89
C GLY A 118 27.78 4.81 -0.01
N VAL A 119 26.62 4.22 -0.27
CA VAL A 119 26.47 3.07 -1.17
C VAL A 119 25.44 3.38 -2.24
N LYS A 120 25.84 3.23 -3.50
CA LYS A 120 24.97 3.34 -4.68
C LYS A 120 24.38 1.98 -5.02
N VAL A 121 23.09 1.94 -5.30
CA VAL A 121 22.46 0.80 -5.95
C VAL A 121 22.55 1.04 -7.46
N GLU A 122 23.09 0.08 -8.19
CA GLU A 122 23.33 0.25 -9.62
C GLU A 122 22.02 0.18 -10.43
N VAL A 123 21.99 0.93 -11.52
CA VAL A 123 20.87 0.99 -12.46
C VAL A 123 21.27 0.35 -13.78
N GLY A 124 20.34 -0.35 -14.41
CA GLY A 124 20.56 -0.97 -15.71
C GLY A 124 20.55 0.06 -16.82
N THR A 125 21.51 0.00 -17.75
CA THR A 125 21.50 0.81 -18.97
C THR A 125 21.17 -0.06 -20.17
N GLY A 126 20.15 0.28 -20.95
CA GLY A 126 19.73 -0.48 -22.13
C GLY A 126 18.39 -1.18 -21.95
N LEU A 127 17.75 -1.57 -23.07
CA LEU A 127 16.43 -2.21 -23.07
C LEU A 127 16.48 -3.62 -22.47
N GLU A 128 17.60 -4.31 -22.64
CA GLU A 128 17.85 -5.65 -22.12
C GLU A 128 17.98 -5.71 -20.60
N GLN A 129 18.17 -4.56 -19.94
CA GLN A 129 18.28 -4.44 -18.50
C GLN A 129 16.95 -4.07 -17.81
N VAL A 130 15.91 -3.76 -18.61
CA VAL A 130 14.56 -3.46 -18.11
C VAL A 130 13.98 -4.71 -17.47
N GLY A 131 13.47 -4.55 -16.24
CA GLY A 131 12.92 -5.67 -15.48
C GLY A 131 13.96 -6.55 -14.79
N VAL A 132 15.26 -6.18 -14.87
CA VAL A 132 16.35 -6.88 -14.17
C VAL A 132 16.96 -6.00 -13.09
N TRP A 133 17.38 -4.79 -13.46
CA TRP A 133 17.96 -3.80 -12.56
C TRP A 133 16.88 -2.84 -12.08
N GLN A 134 17.15 -2.12 -10.97
CA GLN A 134 16.30 -0.99 -10.62
C GLN A 134 16.30 0.08 -11.73
N GLY A 135 15.14 0.68 -11.96
CA GLY A 135 14.90 1.65 -13.02
C GLY A 135 15.28 3.07 -12.62
N HIS A 136 15.40 3.31 -11.31
CA HIS A 136 15.83 4.58 -10.74
C HIS A 136 16.82 4.34 -9.60
N GLN A 137 17.78 5.26 -9.43
CA GLN A 137 18.90 5.12 -8.49
C GLN A 137 18.50 4.92 -7.01
N ASP A 138 17.36 5.50 -6.62
CA ASP A 138 16.87 5.51 -5.24
C ASP A 138 15.66 4.58 -5.04
N GLN A 139 15.27 3.80 -6.07
CA GLN A 139 14.03 3.03 -6.07
C GLN A 139 14.02 1.95 -4.99
N PHE A 140 15.04 1.10 -4.97
CA PHE A 140 15.18 0.06 -3.93
C PHE A 140 15.16 0.66 -2.51
N VAL A 141 15.87 1.77 -2.32
CA VAL A 141 16.01 2.41 -1.01
C VAL A 141 14.68 3.00 -0.55
N ALA A 142 13.92 3.62 -1.45
CA ALA A 142 12.58 4.11 -1.12
C ALA A 142 11.61 2.95 -0.83
N GLU A 143 11.44 2.04 -1.79
CA GLU A 143 10.34 1.07 -1.78
C GLU A 143 10.58 -0.11 -0.81
N ALA A 144 11.79 -0.68 -0.78
CA ALA A 144 12.08 -1.85 0.06
C ALA A 144 12.58 -1.49 1.46
N LEU A 145 13.15 -0.29 1.65
CA LEU A 145 13.70 0.15 2.94
C LEU A 145 12.88 1.27 3.58
N ALA A 146 12.72 2.42 2.92
CA ALA A 146 12.12 3.61 3.54
C ALA A 146 10.63 3.44 3.84
N GLU A 147 9.85 2.91 2.88
CA GLU A 147 8.40 2.72 3.01
C GLU A 147 8.04 1.67 4.09
N TRP A 148 8.90 0.66 4.26
CA TRP A 148 8.80 -0.32 5.35
C TRP A 148 9.49 0.13 6.65
N GLY A 149 10.21 1.26 6.62
CA GLY A 149 11.00 1.82 7.70
C GLY A 149 12.06 0.89 8.26
N ALA A 150 12.89 0.35 7.37
CA ALA A 150 14.10 -0.36 7.75
C ALA A 150 14.97 0.51 8.68
N PRO A 151 15.56 -0.06 9.74
CA PRO A 151 16.41 0.68 10.66
C PRO A 151 17.68 1.21 9.96
N LEU A 152 18.16 2.37 10.39
CA LEU A 152 19.34 3.02 9.80
C LEU A 152 20.62 2.19 9.97
N GLU A 153 20.67 1.37 11.03
CA GLU A 153 21.77 0.51 11.42
C GLU A 153 21.75 -0.89 10.80
N ARG A 154 20.70 -1.25 10.03
CA ARG A 154 20.66 -2.53 9.32
C ARG A 154 21.90 -2.65 8.45
N ARG A 155 22.61 -3.77 8.59
CA ARG A 155 23.91 -4.01 7.94
C ARG A 155 23.76 -4.65 6.57
N PHE A 156 24.67 -4.30 5.67
CA PHE A 156 24.84 -4.85 4.34
C PHE A 156 26.31 -5.17 4.11
N THR A 157 26.58 -6.31 3.49
CA THR A 157 27.90 -6.73 3.03
C THR A 157 28.03 -6.37 1.56
N ILE A 158 28.82 -5.34 1.28
CA ILE A 158 29.08 -4.85 -0.07
C ILE A 158 30.32 -5.54 -0.61
N ARG A 159 30.13 -6.41 -1.61
CA ARG A 159 31.24 -7.10 -2.27
C ARG A 159 31.99 -6.11 -3.16
N THR A 160 33.32 -6.05 -3.00
CA THR A 160 34.18 -5.22 -3.84
C THR A 160 35.36 -6.03 -4.35
N ALA A 161 36.02 -5.54 -5.41
CA ALA A 161 37.27 -6.13 -5.91
C ALA A 161 38.41 -6.16 -4.87
N ARG A 162 38.31 -5.39 -3.78
CA ARG A 162 39.30 -5.31 -2.70
C ARG A 162 38.88 -6.08 -1.44
N GLY A 163 37.80 -6.87 -1.52
CA GLY A 163 37.19 -7.58 -0.40
C GLY A 163 35.86 -6.98 0.03
N ASP A 164 35.20 -7.67 0.95
CA ASP A 164 33.89 -7.28 1.47
C ASP A 164 34.00 -6.05 2.37
N ARG A 165 33.03 -5.13 2.24
CA ARG A 165 32.89 -3.94 3.07
C ARG A 165 31.54 -3.95 3.76
N GLU A 166 31.52 -3.68 5.06
CA GLU A 166 30.28 -3.41 5.77
C GLU A 166 29.73 -2.01 5.43
N ALA A 167 28.42 -1.95 5.21
CA ALA A 167 27.64 -0.73 5.07
C ALA A 167 26.34 -0.86 5.86
N THR A 168 25.61 0.24 5.95
CA THR A 168 24.32 0.32 6.65
C THR A 168 23.25 0.98 5.79
N THR A 169 21.97 0.87 6.16
CA THR A 169 20.89 1.65 5.54
C THR A 169 21.23 3.15 5.49
N LEU A 170 21.87 3.68 6.54
CA LEU A 170 22.33 5.07 6.57
C LEU A 170 23.28 5.43 5.42
N ASP A 171 24.11 4.50 4.94
CA ASP A 171 25.00 4.75 3.81
C ASP A 171 24.24 4.86 2.49
N PHE A 172 23.14 4.13 2.31
CA PHE A 172 22.23 4.31 1.17
C PHE A 172 21.45 5.64 1.25
N VAL A 173 21.00 6.00 2.45
CA VAL A 173 20.32 7.29 2.71
C VAL A 173 21.26 8.46 2.40
N ARG A 174 22.51 8.41 2.86
CA ARG A 174 23.52 9.44 2.58
C ARG A 174 23.83 9.53 1.10
N GLN A 175 23.92 8.41 0.39
CA GLN A 175 24.09 8.42 -1.06
C GLN A 175 22.93 9.15 -1.75
N SER A 176 21.68 8.82 -1.38
CA SER A 176 20.48 9.46 -1.94
C SER A 176 20.47 10.97 -1.65
N GLN A 177 20.76 11.36 -0.40
CA GLN A 177 20.87 12.76 0.03
C GLN A 177 21.93 13.53 -0.77
N MET A 178 23.12 12.96 -0.93
CA MET A 178 24.25 13.65 -1.57
C MET A 178 24.12 13.72 -3.08
N GLN A 179 23.35 12.82 -3.71
CA GLN A 179 23.08 12.83 -5.15
C GLN A 179 21.82 13.63 -5.53
N ALA A 180 20.96 13.98 -4.57
CA ALA A 180 19.79 14.80 -4.84
C ALA A 180 20.19 16.22 -5.23
N SER A 181 19.67 16.69 -6.36
CA SER A 181 19.88 18.04 -6.88
C SER A 181 18.57 18.65 -7.36
N ALA A 182 18.36 19.91 -7.00
CA ALA A 182 17.24 20.73 -7.50
C ALA A 182 17.69 21.67 -8.64
N ASP A 183 18.87 21.44 -9.24
CA ASP A 183 19.27 22.16 -10.45
C ASP A 183 18.47 21.62 -11.64
N GLU A 184 17.58 22.46 -12.16
CA GLU A 184 16.73 22.21 -13.33
C GLU A 184 17.53 21.75 -14.56
N LYS A 185 18.81 22.11 -14.68
CA LYS A 185 19.68 21.66 -15.78
C LYS A 185 19.95 20.16 -15.74
N LYS A 186 19.92 19.53 -14.56
CA LYS A 186 20.14 18.09 -14.42
C LYS A 186 18.89 17.28 -14.78
N LYS A 187 17.71 17.89 -14.76
CA LYS A 187 16.41 17.23 -15.02
C LYS A 187 16.26 15.92 -14.24
N GLN A 188 16.76 15.90 -13.00
CA GLN A 188 16.73 14.71 -12.16
C GLN A 188 15.29 14.41 -11.75
N GLU A 189 14.93 13.13 -11.74
CA GLU A 189 13.74 12.66 -11.04
C GLU A 189 14.09 12.43 -9.57
N LEU A 190 13.37 13.10 -8.67
CA LEU A 190 13.56 13.03 -7.23
C LEU A 190 12.43 12.27 -6.53
N SER A 191 11.47 11.68 -7.27
CA SER A 191 10.29 10.96 -6.75
C SER A 191 10.60 10.02 -5.58
N TRP A 192 11.66 9.21 -5.71
CA TRP A 192 12.11 8.30 -4.65
C TRP A 192 13.04 8.98 -3.64
N ALA A 193 13.88 9.92 -4.09
CA ALA A 193 14.78 10.67 -3.21
C ALA A 193 14.00 11.49 -2.15
N VAL A 194 12.85 12.06 -2.49
CA VAL A 194 11.99 12.77 -1.52
C VAL A 194 11.44 11.83 -0.45
N VAL A 195 11.11 10.59 -0.81
CA VAL A 195 10.69 9.55 0.15
C VAL A 195 11.84 9.22 1.10
N VAL A 196 13.02 8.91 0.56
CA VAL A 196 14.21 8.54 1.36
C VAL A 196 14.63 9.66 2.31
N VAL A 197 14.83 10.87 1.79
CA VAL A 197 15.29 12.02 2.59
C VAL A 197 14.21 12.43 3.60
N GLY A 198 12.94 12.49 3.20
CA GLY A 198 11.85 12.88 4.07
C GLY A 198 11.67 11.90 5.24
N GLN A 199 11.73 10.60 4.95
CA GLN A 199 11.56 9.53 5.93
C GLN A 199 12.67 9.53 6.98
N TYR A 200 13.93 9.58 6.54
CA TYR A 200 15.07 9.36 7.42
C TYR A 200 15.71 10.63 7.97
N LEU A 201 15.73 11.72 7.20
CA LEU A 201 16.42 12.97 7.57
C LEU A 201 15.45 14.08 7.97
N GLY A 202 14.22 14.00 7.47
CA GLY A 202 13.13 14.88 7.83
C GLY A 202 12.82 15.96 6.79
N THR A 203 11.63 16.53 6.90
CA THR A 203 11.07 17.50 5.94
C THR A 203 11.63 18.92 6.11
N ASP A 204 12.40 19.16 7.18
CA ASP A 204 13.11 20.43 7.43
C ASP A 204 14.62 20.32 7.16
N ALA A 205 15.07 19.20 6.56
CA ALA A 205 16.49 18.92 6.35
C ALA A 205 17.16 19.96 5.43
N LYS A 206 18.41 20.28 5.77
CA LYS A 206 19.28 21.20 5.02
C LYS A 206 20.68 20.61 4.93
N TRP A 207 21.29 20.65 3.75
CA TRP A 207 22.64 20.13 3.52
C TRP A 207 23.31 20.80 2.33
N THR A 208 24.59 20.46 2.11
CA THR A 208 25.29 20.76 0.87
C THR A 208 25.52 19.45 0.15
N ASN A 209 25.03 19.32 -1.08
CA ASN A 209 25.12 18.06 -1.82
C ASN A 209 26.50 17.87 -2.48
N ALA A 210 26.68 16.75 -3.19
CA ALA A 210 27.96 16.43 -3.85
C ALA A 210 28.33 17.41 -4.98
N TYR A 211 27.36 18.21 -5.44
CA TYR A 211 27.54 19.22 -6.48
C TYR A 211 27.87 20.62 -5.92
N GLY A 212 27.96 20.76 -4.59
CA GLY A 212 28.18 22.04 -3.93
C GLY A 212 26.93 22.92 -3.81
N GLU A 213 25.75 22.37 -4.10
CA GLU A 213 24.48 23.09 -4.02
C GLU A 213 24.03 23.14 -2.55
N SER A 214 23.60 24.31 -2.08
CA SER A 214 22.91 24.43 -0.80
C SER A 214 21.47 23.96 -0.98
N MET A 215 21.16 22.82 -0.39
CA MET A 215 19.89 22.12 -0.55
C MET A 215 19.05 22.25 0.73
N HIS A 216 17.79 22.66 0.58
CA HIS A 216 16.74 22.41 1.57
C HIS A 216 15.77 21.36 1.04
N PHE A 217 15.12 20.60 1.92
CA PHE A 217 14.11 19.62 1.51
C PHE A 217 12.97 20.26 0.67
N ASP A 218 12.55 21.47 1.03
CA ASP A 218 11.63 22.30 0.26
C ASP A 218 12.05 22.49 -1.21
N ASP A 219 13.34 22.53 -1.52
CA ASP A 219 13.83 22.71 -2.89
C ASP A 219 13.61 21.44 -3.73
N MET A 220 13.79 20.26 -3.13
CA MET A 220 13.42 18.99 -3.77
C MET A 220 11.91 18.95 -4.05
N MET A 221 11.10 19.39 -3.09
CA MET A 221 9.64 19.43 -3.24
C MET A 221 9.22 20.40 -4.35
N ARG A 222 9.81 21.60 -4.43
CA ARG A 222 9.54 22.56 -5.51
C ARG A 222 9.94 22.02 -6.87
N HIS A 223 11.10 21.37 -6.96
CA HIS A 223 11.57 20.72 -8.19
C HIS A 223 10.57 19.67 -8.67
N GLU A 224 10.12 18.78 -7.78
CA GLU A 224 9.13 17.75 -8.13
C GLU A 224 7.72 18.28 -8.41
N LEU A 225 7.32 19.38 -7.78
CA LEU A 225 6.07 20.05 -8.09
C LEU A 225 6.04 20.59 -9.52
N ARG A 226 7.18 21.08 -10.04
CA ARG A 226 7.29 21.59 -11.42
C ARG A 226 7.36 20.48 -12.46
N ALA A 227 7.83 19.30 -12.08
CA ALA A 227 7.92 18.18 -13.00
C ALA A 227 6.55 17.75 -13.54
N GLU A 228 6.51 17.44 -14.84
CA GLU A 228 5.31 16.90 -15.49
C GLU A 228 5.02 15.49 -14.99
N VAL A 229 3.77 15.25 -14.63
CA VAL A 229 3.29 13.92 -14.22
C VAL A 229 3.03 13.06 -15.46
N GLU A 230 2.34 13.63 -16.44
CA GLU A 230 1.99 12.90 -17.66
C GLU A 230 3.20 12.67 -18.56
N GLY A 231 3.45 11.41 -18.94
CA GLY A 231 4.59 11.05 -19.78
C GLY A 231 5.85 10.66 -19.01
N ALA A 232 5.85 10.79 -17.68
CA ALA A 232 6.84 10.16 -16.82
C ALA A 232 6.63 8.63 -16.74
N ALA A 233 7.64 7.92 -16.23
CA ALA A 233 7.56 6.49 -15.94
C ALA A 233 6.37 6.18 -15.03
N CYS A 234 5.70 5.05 -15.27
CA CYS A 234 4.46 4.66 -14.59
C CYS A 234 3.40 5.79 -14.56
N GLY A 235 3.34 6.60 -15.62
CA GLY A 235 2.38 7.71 -15.73
C GLY A 235 2.53 8.81 -14.69
N GLY A 236 3.69 8.88 -14.01
CA GLY A 236 4.00 9.88 -13.00
C GLY A 236 3.37 9.62 -11.62
N THR A 237 2.78 8.44 -11.39
CA THR A 237 2.20 8.10 -10.08
C THR A 237 3.25 8.08 -8.97
N HIS A 238 4.49 7.68 -9.23
CA HIS A 238 5.57 7.74 -8.22
C HIS A 238 5.89 9.17 -7.79
N ARG A 239 5.78 10.16 -8.68
CA ARG A 239 5.93 11.58 -8.33
C ARG A 239 4.83 11.99 -7.36
N LEU A 240 3.58 11.66 -7.68
CA LEU A 240 2.45 11.96 -6.81
C LEU A 240 2.54 11.21 -5.47
N PHE A 241 2.99 9.96 -5.48
CA PHE A 241 3.24 9.16 -4.30
C PHE A 241 4.30 9.81 -3.40
N GLY A 242 5.48 10.12 -3.93
CA GLY A 242 6.57 10.76 -3.19
C GLY A 242 6.19 12.13 -2.62
N LEU A 243 5.49 12.96 -3.40
CA LEU A 243 4.96 14.24 -2.94
C LEU A 243 3.96 14.06 -1.78
N THR A 244 3.06 13.08 -1.89
CA THR A 244 2.07 12.77 -0.85
C THR A 244 2.74 12.25 0.42
N TRP A 245 3.70 11.32 0.28
CA TRP A 245 4.47 10.77 1.40
C TRP A 245 5.17 11.87 2.20
N ALA A 246 5.86 12.77 1.51
CA ALA A 246 6.55 13.90 2.12
C ALA A 246 5.58 14.85 2.83
N LEU A 247 4.43 15.17 2.20
CA LEU A 247 3.40 15.99 2.83
C LEU A 247 2.89 15.37 4.12
N HIS A 248 2.66 14.07 4.15
CA HIS A 248 2.19 13.41 5.35
C HIS A 248 3.22 13.43 6.48
N LEU A 249 4.49 13.21 6.17
CA LEU A 249 5.57 13.33 7.14
C LEU A 249 5.66 14.74 7.73
N HIS A 250 5.46 15.76 6.89
CA HIS A 250 5.41 17.15 7.33
C HIS A 250 4.25 17.41 8.30
N LEU A 251 3.06 16.94 7.95
CA LEU A 251 1.85 17.11 8.78
C LEU A 251 1.95 16.34 10.11
N LEU A 252 2.48 15.12 10.09
CA LEU A 252 2.73 14.31 11.29
C LEU A 252 3.65 15.01 12.31
N ARG A 253 4.58 15.84 11.82
CA ARG A 253 5.49 16.62 12.67
C ARG A 253 4.92 17.98 13.07
N GLY A 254 3.63 18.22 12.84
CA GLY A 254 2.95 19.48 13.16
C GLY A 254 3.14 20.58 12.11
N GLY A 255 3.69 20.23 10.95
CA GLY A 255 3.76 21.11 9.80
C GLY A 255 2.38 21.55 9.32
N LYS A 256 2.30 22.69 8.65
CA LYS A 256 1.05 23.26 8.10
C LYS A 256 1.03 23.18 6.57
N ARG A 257 -0.17 23.07 6.02
CA ARG A 257 -0.47 23.17 4.57
C ARG A 257 -0.30 24.61 4.07
N THR A 258 0.93 25.11 4.08
CA THR A 258 1.28 26.47 3.66
C THR A 258 2.50 26.47 2.76
N GLY A 259 2.62 27.45 1.86
CA GLY A 259 3.74 27.51 0.91
C GLY A 259 3.76 26.30 -0.02
N VAL A 260 4.94 25.66 -0.14
CA VAL A 260 5.15 24.49 -1.00
C VAL A 260 4.20 23.34 -0.68
N TRP A 261 3.83 23.15 0.59
CA TRP A 261 2.94 22.08 1.03
C TRP A 261 1.50 22.27 0.54
N ALA A 262 1.03 23.52 0.47
CA ALA A 262 -0.27 23.83 -0.13
C ALA A 262 -0.28 23.59 -1.65
N GLU A 263 0.87 23.74 -2.31
CA GLU A 263 1.02 23.39 -3.73
C GLU A 263 0.95 21.88 -3.96
N VAL A 264 1.54 21.08 -3.05
CA VAL A 264 1.41 19.61 -3.05
C VAL A 264 -0.06 19.20 -2.93
N ASP A 265 -0.78 19.73 -1.94
CA ASP A 265 -2.22 19.45 -1.77
C ASP A 265 -3.01 19.78 -3.05
N ARG A 266 -2.76 20.95 -3.67
CA ARG A 266 -3.43 21.33 -4.92
C ARG A 266 -3.10 20.40 -6.08
N LYS A 267 -1.85 19.97 -6.23
CA LYS A 267 -1.44 19.02 -7.27
C LYS A 267 -2.13 17.67 -7.05
N ASN A 268 -2.15 17.16 -5.83
CA ASN A 268 -2.88 15.94 -5.49
C ASN A 268 -4.37 16.05 -5.81
N ALA A 269 -5.05 17.10 -5.34
CA ALA A 269 -6.47 17.33 -5.60
C ALA A 269 -6.78 17.42 -7.11
N HIS A 270 -5.91 18.06 -7.89
CA HIS A 270 -6.03 18.10 -9.35
C HIS A 270 -6.02 16.69 -9.97
N PHE A 271 -5.08 15.85 -9.55
CA PHE A 271 -4.99 14.48 -10.06
C PHE A 271 -6.07 13.55 -9.50
N HIS A 272 -6.63 13.82 -8.31
CA HIS A 272 -7.77 13.08 -7.76
C HIS A 272 -8.98 13.26 -8.66
N GLU A 273 -9.31 14.51 -8.96
CA GLU A 273 -10.42 14.85 -9.86
C GLU A 273 -10.17 14.33 -11.27
N ARG A 274 -8.91 14.30 -11.71
CA ARG A 274 -8.56 13.72 -13.01
C ARG A 274 -8.75 12.20 -13.04
N ALA A 275 -8.27 11.47 -12.03
CA ALA A 275 -8.49 10.04 -11.91
C ALA A 275 -9.99 9.73 -11.89
N ARG A 276 -10.76 10.43 -11.07
CA ARG A 276 -12.22 10.31 -10.98
C ARG A 276 -12.91 10.52 -12.34
N ARG A 277 -12.57 11.58 -13.08
CA ARG A 277 -13.17 11.88 -14.39
C ARG A 277 -12.81 10.89 -15.48
N HIS A 278 -11.66 10.23 -15.37
CA HIS A 278 -11.15 9.30 -16.38
C HIS A 278 -11.25 7.83 -15.99
N GLN A 279 -11.91 7.53 -14.87
CA GLN A 279 -12.22 6.17 -14.49
C GLN A 279 -13.11 5.48 -15.54
N ALA A 280 -12.75 4.26 -15.89
CA ALA A 280 -13.53 3.44 -16.82
C ALA A 280 -14.83 2.96 -16.14
N ILE A 281 -15.78 2.51 -16.97
CA ILE A 281 -17.09 2.03 -16.49
C ILE A 281 -16.99 0.83 -15.55
N ASP A 282 -15.94 0.01 -15.69
CA ASP A 282 -15.69 -1.16 -14.86
C ASP A 282 -14.87 -0.82 -13.60
N GLY A 283 -14.60 0.46 -13.35
CA GLY A 283 -13.83 0.95 -12.21
C GLY A 283 -12.32 1.07 -12.48
N SER A 284 -11.78 0.41 -13.51
CA SER A 284 -10.34 0.45 -13.82
C SER A 284 -9.89 1.79 -14.44
N PHE A 285 -8.57 1.97 -14.62
CA PHE A 285 -8.00 3.16 -15.23
C PHE A 285 -7.39 2.87 -16.61
N SER A 286 -7.15 3.95 -17.37
CA SER A 286 -6.55 3.90 -18.71
C SER A 286 -5.18 3.20 -18.70
N ALA A 287 -4.86 2.49 -19.78
CA ALA A 287 -3.50 2.02 -20.04
C ALA A 287 -2.46 3.16 -20.15
N ASN A 288 -2.93 4.41 -20.27
CA ASN A 288 -2.12 5.64 -20.24
C ASN A 288 -2.32 6.45 -18.95
N PHE A 289 -2.66 5.79 -17.83
CA PHE A 289 -2.82 6.39 -16.51
C PHE A 289 -3.87 7.52 -16.48
N PHE A 290 -3.42 8.76 -16.25
CA PHE A 290 -4.29 9.94 -16.16
C PHE A 290 -4.75 10.45 -17.53
N ARG A 291 -4.26 9.93 -18.66
CA ARG A 291 -4.68 10.44 -19.96
C ARG A 291 -6.07 9.96 -20.34
N PRO A 292 -6.97 10.88 -20.74
CA PRO A 292 -8.22 10.49 -21.38
C PRO A 292 -7.90 9.74 -22.67
N THR A 293 -8.84 8.94 -23.09
CA THR A 293 -8.69 8.07 -24.24
C THR A 293 -9.12 8.85 -25.48
N ALA A 294 -8.56 8.50 -26.64
CA ALA A 294 -8.88 9.16 -27.92
C ALA A 294 -10.24 8.75 -28.50
N LEU A 295 -10.92 7.78 -27.89
CA LEU A 295 -12.21 7.28 -28.34
C LEU A 295 -13.28 7.73 -27.35
N THR A 296 -14.41 8.22 -27.82
CA THR A 296 -15.53 8.64 -26.96
C THR A 296 -16.84 8.02 -27.46
N VAL A 297 -17.74 7.63 -26.56
CA VAL A 297 -19.12 7.23 -26.90
C VAL A 297 -20.12 8.35 -26.61
N PRO A 298 -21.18 8.50 -27.42
CA PRO A 298 -22.29 9.41 -27.15
C PRO A 298 -23.00 9.11 -25.81
N ARG A 299 -23.38 10.15 -25.08
CA ARG A 299 -24.29 10.13 -23.93
C ARG A 299 -25.70 10.51 -24.36
N PRO A 300 -26.62 9.55 -24.56
CA PRO A 300 -28.00 9.85 -24.89
C PRO A 300 -28.79 10.49 -23.73
N ASP A 301 -28.26 10.45 -22.51
CA ASP A 301 -28.83 11.02 -21.29
C ASP A 301 -28.50 12.52 -21.07
N LEU A 302 -27.54 13.08 -21.83
CA LEU A 302 -27.08 14.46 -21.68
C LEU A 302 -26.92 15.14 -23.05
N PRO A 303 -27.92 15.91 -23.51
CA PRO A 303 -27.85 16.66 -24.75
C PRO A 303 -26.87 17.85 -24.61
N GLY A 304 -26.01 18.02 -25.60
CA GLY A 304 -25.15 19.17 -25.77
C GLY A 304 -25.95 20.43 -26.10
N ALA A 305 -25.35 21.59 -25.84
CA ALA A 305 -25.97 22.90 -26.04
C ALA A 305 -26.38 23.18 -27.51
N ASP A 306 -25.84 22.42 -28.46
CA ASP A 306 -26.08 22.49 -29.91
C ASP A 306 -26.95 21.33 -30.43
N GLY A 307 -27.49 20.48 -29.55
CA GLY A 307 -28.25 19.29 -29.93
C GLY A 307 -27.38 18.08 -30.31
N SER A 308 -26.05 18.16 -30.20
CA SER A 308 -25.17 17.00 -30.29
C SER A 308 -25.20 16.17 -29.00
N PHE A 309 -24.87 14.88 -29.06
CA PHE A 309 -24.68 14.08 -27.84
C PHE A 309 -23.37 14.48 -27.16
N THR A 310 -23.39 14.76 -25.86
CA THR A 310 -22.12 14.87 -25.11
C THR A 310 -21.38 13.53 -25.20
N THR A 311 -20.05 13.51 -25.32
CA THR A 311 -19.33 12.24 -25.42
C THR A 311 -18.60 11.92 -24.11
N ARG A 312 -18.52 10.64 -23.75
CA ARG A 312 -17.68 10.14 -22.64
C ARG A 312 -16.52 9.33 -23.21
N PRO A 313 -15.28 9.47 -22.71
CA PRO A 313 -14.18 8.61 -23.11
C PRO A 313 -14.56 7.11 -23.04
N LEU A 314 -14.36 6.37 -24.13
CA LEU A 314 -14.36 4.92 -24.18
C LEU A 314 -13.17 4.42 -23.37
N PRO A 315 -13.23 3.26 -22.69
CA PRO A 315 -12.09 2.77 -21.95
C PRO A 315 -10.88 2.62 -22.89
N GLY A 316 -9.73 3.17 -22.48
CA GLY A 316 -8.42 2.84 -23.04
C GLY A 316 -8.01 1.52 -22.43
N GLN A 317 -8.92 0.55 -22.50
CA GLN A 317 -8.68 -0.80 -22.03
C GLN A 317 -7.76 -1.40 -23.06
N SER A 318 -6.49 -1.48 -22.68
CA SER A 318 -5.64 -2.49 -23.26
C SER A 318 -6.34 -3.84 -23.08
N SER A 319 -6.37 -4.66 -24.12
CA SER A 319 -6.75 -6.07 -23.94
C SER A 319 -5.72 -6.81 -23.08
N ASP A 320 -4.54 -6.23 -22.88
CA ASP A 320 -3.53 -6.73 -21.96
C ASP A 320 -3.94 -6.46 -20.51
N ARG A 321 -4.34 -7.54 -19.84
CA ARG A 321 -4.67 -7.56 -18.41
C ARG A 321 -3.53 -7.12 -17.51
N TYR A 322 -2.28 -7.46 -17.85
CA TYR A 322 -1.12 -7.12 -17.04
C TYR A 322 -0.89 -5.60 -17.05
N GLN A 323 -0.99 -4.99 -18.24
CA GLN A 323 -0.94 -3.54 -18.37
C GLN A 323 -2.07 -2.84 -17.59
N ARG A 324 -3.29 -3.39 -17.60
CA ARG A 324 -4.42 -2.83 -16.85
C ARG A 324 -4.24 -2.93 -15.34
N ILE A 325 -3.71 -4.05 -14.85
CA ILE A 325 -3.39 -4.21 -13.42
C ILE A 325 -2.28 -3.26 -13.03
N ASN A 326 -1.24 -3.14 -13.85
CA ASN A 326 -0.16 -2.20 -13.62
C ASN A 326 -0.68 -0.76 -13.49
N THR A 327 -1.42 -0.24 -14.48
CA THR A 327 -1.88 1.16 -14.43
C THR A 327 -2.91 1.40 -13.33
N THR A 328 -3.84 0.45 -13.14
CA THR A 328 -4.86 0.57 -12.09
C THR A 328 -4.24 0.44 -10.71
N GLY A 329 -3.28 -0.47 -10.54
CA GLY A 329 -2.53 -0.70 -9.31
C GLY A 329 -1.80 0.55 -8.83
N HIS A 330 -1.03 1.19 -9.69
CA HIS A 330 -0.32 2.43 -9.36
C HIS A 330 -1.26 3.60 -8.98
N ILE A 331 -2.37 3.76 -9.71
CA ILE A 331 -3.34 4.81 -9.37
C ILE A 331 -4.03 4.49 -8.05
N VAL A 332 -4.45 3.24 -7.83
CA VAL A 332 -5.07 2.82 -6.57
C VAL A 332 -4.11 2.96 -5.40
N GLU A 333 -2.84 2.59 -5.55
CA GLU A 333 -1.80 2.78 -4.54
C GLU A 333 -1.66 4.24 -4.13
N TRP A 334 -1.54 5.13 -5.12
CA TRP A 334 -1.48 6.56 -4.86
C TRP A 334 -2.77 7.11 -4.25
N LEU A 335 -3.96 6.70 -4.73
CA LEU A 335 -5.25 7.13 -4.16
C LEU A 335 -5.41 6.66 -2.72
N ALA A 336 -5.05 5.40 -2.46
CA ALA A 336 -5.08 4.79 -1.14
C ALA A 336 -4.14 5.50 -0.17
N LEU A 337 -3.03 6.06 -0.65
CA LEU A 337 -2.17 6.94 0.14
C LEU A 337 -2.78 8.34 0.30
N SER A 338 -3.23 8.98 -0.78
CA SER A 338 -3.42 10.44 -0.85
C SER A 338 -4.83 10.97 -0.57
N LEU A 339 -5.86 10.11 -0.58
CA LEU A 339 -7.22 10.52 -0.22
C LEU A 339 -7.43 10.45 1.29
N PRO A 340 -8.27 11.33 1.88
CA PRO A 340 -8.77 11.15 3.25
C PRO A 340 -9.57 9.84 3.46
N ASP A 341 -9.68 9.36 4.70
CA ASP A 341 -10.33 8.06 5.03
C ASP A 341 -11.80 7.98 4.61
N ASP A 342 -12.55 9.09 4.65
CA ASP A 342 -13.95 9.15 4.21
C ASP A 342 -14.08 9.10 2.68
N GLU A 343 -13.18 9.77 1.96
CA GLU A 343 -13.09 9.70 0.50
C GLU A 343 -12.67 8.32 0.00
N LEU A 344 -11.94 7.50 0.78
CA LEU A 344 -11.65 6.12 0.39
C LEU A 344 -12.91 5.24 0.28
N ARG A 345 -14.00 5.62 0.97
CA ARG A 345 -15.24 4.83 1.05
C ARG A 345 -16.29 5.23 0.02
N VAL A 346 -16.03 6.25 -0.80
CA VAL A 346 -16.99 6.69 -1.82
C VAL A 346 -17.04 5.70 -3.00
N PRO A 347 -18.16 5.64 -3.75
CA PRO A 347 -18.37 4.59 -4.77
C PRO A 347 -17.24 4.47 -5.80
N TRP A 348 -16.78 5.60 -6.37
CA TRP A 348 -15.77 5.56 -7.44
C TRP A 348 -14.43 4.98 -6.98
N VAL A 349 -14.00 5.23 -5.74
CA VAL A 349 -12.77 4.63 -5.19
C VAL A 349 -12.97 3.14 -4.92
N ARG A 350 -14.10 2.77 -4.32
CA ARG A 350 -14.46 1.37 -4.07
C ARG A 350 -14.54 0.56 -5.37
N ASP A 351 -15.07 1.16 -6.44
CA ASP A 351 -15.14 0.55 -7.76
C ASP A 351 -13.74 0.33 -8.34
N ALA A 352 -12.81 1.27 -8.18
CA ALA A 352 -11.41 1.09 -8.60
C ALA A 352 -10.71 -0.04 -7.85
N VAL A 353 -10.87 -0.10 -6.54
CA VAL A 353 -10.30 -1.15 -5.69
C VAL A 353 -10.90 -2.50 -6.02
N ASN A 354 -12.22 -2.58 -6.21
CA ASN A 354 -12.90 -3.80 -6.60
C ASN A 354 -12.46 -4.26 -8.00
N ALA A 355 -12.33 -3.35 -8.97
CA ALA A 355 -11.84 -3.65 -10.31
C ALA A 355 -10.42 -4.25 -10.27
N LEU A 356 -9.51 -3.60 -9.54
CA LEU A 356 -8.14 -4.09 -9.35
C LEU A 356 -8.11 -5.48 -8.73
N THR A 357 -8.92 -5.68 -7.69
CA THR A 357 -9.02 -6.94 -6.95
C THR A 357 -9.52 -8.07 -7.85
N LEU A 358 -10.55 -7.83 -8.66
CA LEU A 358 -11.07 -8.82 -9.60
C LEU A 358 -10.05 -9.14 -10.70
N MET A 359 -9.37 -8.13 -11.25
CA MET A 359 -8.31 -8.36 -12.24
C MET A 359 -7.16 -9.21 -11.69
N LEU A 360 -6.74 -8.98 -10.44
CA LEU A 360 -5.72 -9.80 -9.77
C LEU A 360 -6.17 -11.25 -9.54
N LEU A 361 -7.45 -11.47 -9.23
CA LEU A 361 -8.00 -12.81 -9.02
C LEU A 361 -8.17 -13.61 -10.32
N ASP A 362 -8.41 -12.92 -11.44
CA ASP A 362 -8.61 -13.53 -12.76
C ASP A 362 -7.30 -13.95 -13.44
N VAL A 363 -6.15 -13.41 -13.03
CA VAL A 363 -4.84 -13.83 -13.55
C VAL A 363 -4.51 -15.22 -12.99
N GLN A 364 -4.51 -16.25 -13.84
CA GLN A 364 -4.21 -17.62 -13.42
C GLN A 364 -2.72 -17.96 -13.43
N ASP A 365 -1.97 -17.34 -14.34
CA ASP A 365 -0.52 -17.51 -14.43
C ASP A 365 0.15 -16.44 -13.57
N LEU A 366 0.77 -16.85 -12.46
CA LEU A 366 1.54 -15.98 -11.58
C LEU A 366 2.86 -15.48 -12.20
N ASN A 367 2.97 -15.49 -13.55
CA ASN A 367 4.03 -14.81 -14.28
C ASN A 367 3.75 -13.29 -14.32
N ILE A 368 3.46 -12.79 -13.13
CA ILE A 368 3.14 -11.45 -12.76
C ILE A 368 4.40 -10.61 -12.99
N ASP A 369 4.30 -9.47 -13.68
CA ASP A 369 5.44 -8.55 -13.74
C ASP A 369 5.68 -7.93 -12.34
N ALA A 370 6.88 -7.43 -12.08
CA ALA A 370 7.20 -6.82 -10.79
C ALA A 370 6.26 -5.64 -10.42
N LEU A 371 5.64 -4.99 -11.40
CA LEU A 371 4.80 -3.82 -11.19
C LEU A 371 3.44 -4.16 -10.58
N HIS A 372 3.03 -5.42 -10.57
CA HIS A 372 1.82 -5.85 -9.87
C HIS A 372 1.98 -5.82 -8.35
N TYR A 373 3.21 -5.79 -7.83
CA TYR A 373 3.41 -5.63 -6.40
C TYR A 373 2.96 -4.25 -5.92
N HIS A 374 2.94 -3.22 -6.78
CA HIS A 374 2.25 -1.95 -6.47
C HIS A 374 0.75 -2.12 -6.28
N ALA A 375 0.11 -3.02 -7.04
CA ALA A 375 -1.29 -3.34 -6.84
C ALA A 375 -1.52 -3.97 -5.46
N ALA A 376 -0.68 -4.94 -5.06
CA ALA A 376 -0.74 -5.52 -3.72
C ALA A 376 -0.50 -4.47 -2.63
N HIS A 377 0.53 -3.64 -2.80
CA HIS A 377 0.86 -2.56 -1.86
C HIS A 377 -0.30 -1.56 -1.70
N GLY A 378 -0.89 -1.09 -2.80
CA GLY A 378 -2.06 -0.21 -2.77
C GLY A 378 -3.28 -0.85 -2.10
N LEU A 379 -3.52 -2.15 -2.32
CA LEU A 379 -4.57 -2.89 -1.63
C LEU A 379 -4.29 -3.01 -0.13
N TYR A 380 -3.04 -3.18 0.29
CA TYR A 380 -2.67 -3.17 1.71
C TYR A 380 -2.92 -1.82 2.35
N ILE A 381 -2.50 -0.72 1.70
CA ILE A 381 -2.75 0.64 2.18
C ILE A 381 -4.25 0.88 2.34
N TYR A 382 -5.04 0.56 1.30
CA TYR A 382 -6.50 0.74 1.33
C TYR A 382 -7.14 -0.10 2.45
N TYR A 383 -6.76 -1.38 2.54
CA TYR A 383 -7.32 -2.29 3.54
C TYR A 383 -7.04 -1.78 4.96
N ALA A 384 -5.81 -1.38 5.25
CA ALA A 384 -5.40 -0.88 6.55
C ALA A 384 -6.20 0.35 6.98
N ARG A 385 -6.42 1.28 6.05
CA ARG A 385 -7.14 2.54 6.31
C ARG A 385 -8.66 2.35 6.41
N VAL A 386 -9.23 1.46 5.59
CA VAL A 386 -10.68 1.27 5.54
C VAL A 386 -11.16 0.24 6.57
N TYR A 387 -10.51 -0.92 6.68
CA TYR A 387 -10.97 -2.02 7.55
C TYR A 387 -10.15 -2.18 8.83
N GLY A 388 -9.11 -1.36 9.00
CA GLY A 388 -8.18 -1.45 10.12
C GLY A 388 -7.11 -2.52 9.88
N TYR A 389 -6.23 -2.67 10.87
CA TYR A 389 -5.11 -3.58 10.75
C TYR A 389 -5.49 -5.03 11.04
N GLY A 390 -5.60 -5.82 9.97
CA GLY A 390 -5.87 -7.25 10.04
C GLY A 390 -4.60 -8.11 10.05
N PRO A 391 -4.72 -9.42 10.34
CA PRO A 391 -3.60 -10.36 10.31
C PRO A 391 -2.98 -10.56 8.93
N PHE A 392 -3.64 -10.05 7.87
CA PHE A 392 -3.21 -10.18 6.49
C PHE A 392 -2.19 -9.12 6.07
N ILE A 393 -2.09 -8.01 6.82
CA ILE A 393 -1.16 -6.92 6.48
C ILE A 393 0.26 -7.34 6.87
N PRO A 394 1.25 -7.25 5.96
CA PRO A 394 2.63 -7.49 6.29
C PRO A 394 3.04 -6.57 7.42
N GLN A 395 3.54 -7.17 8.50
CA GLN A 395 4.08 -6.40 9.60
C GLN A 395 5.49 -5.95 9.25
N LYS A 396 5.99 -4.95 10.00
CA LYS A 396 7.44 -4.74 10.05
C LYS A 396 8.10 -6.05 10.45
N SER A 397 9.27 -6.33 9.90
CA SER A 397 10.02 -7.51 10.29
C SER A 397 10.21 -7.49 11.80
N GLN A 398 9.93 -8.63 12.46
CA GLN A 398 10.09 -8.76 13.92
C GLN A 398 11.51 -8.33 14.34
N ASP A 399 12.49 -8.56 13.47
CA ASP A 399 13.90 -8.23 13.65
C ASP A 399 14.20 -6.71 13.64
N TRP A 400 13.24 -5.86 13.25
CA TRP A 400 13.40 -4.41 13.14
C TRP A 400 12.72 -3.62 14.27
N THR A 401 12.12 -4.33 15.23
CA THR A 401 11.36 -3.73 16.33
C THR A 401 12.25 -3.41 17.53
N VAL A 402 12.98 -2.29 17.47
CA VAL A 402 13.59 -1.71 18.68
C VAL A 402 12.93 -0.38 19.11
N THR A 403 12.14 0.28 18.25
CA THR A 403 11.62 1.64 18.59
C THR A 403 10.23 2.02 18.07
N ALA A 404 9.45 1.12 17.47
CA ALA A 404 8.08 1.46 17.03
C ALA A 404 7.05 0.49 17.64
N GLY A 405 6.06 1.06 18.34
CA GLY A 405 4.93 0.31 18.89
C GLY A 405 4.06 -0.36 17.81
N PRO A 406 3.11 -1.22 18.21
CA PRO A 406 2.41 -2.17 17.36
C PRO A 406 1.37 -1.59 16.38
N GLU A 407 1.37 -0.28 16.13
CA GLU A 407 0.58 0.29 15.03
C GLU A 407 1.32 0.06 13.71
N GLN A 408 0.84 -1.00 13.07
CA GLN A 408 1.14 -1.61 11.77
C GLN A 408 1.17 -0.58 10.61
N LEU A 409 1.81 -0.92 9.47
CA LEU A 409 2.19 -0.06 8.31
C LEU A 409 2.62 1.39 8.63
N LEU A 410 3.88 1.68 8.32
CA LEU A 410 4.50 3.00 8.41
C LEU A 410 3.99 3.99 7.35
N ILE A 411 2.72 3.94 6.97
CA ILE A 411 2.17 5.02 6.16
C ILE A 411 2.15 6.24 7.06
N PRO A 412 2.92 7.30 6.76
CA PRO A 412 2.77 8.53 7.48
C PRO A 412 1.33 8.98 7.20
N LEU A 413 0.41 8.92 8.17
CA LEU A 413 -0.95 9.41 8.00
C LEU A 413 -1.12 10.64 8.88
N PRO A 414 -1.54 11.80 8.33
CA PRO A 414 -1.78 12.98 9.13
C PRO A 414 -2.76 12.70 10.28
N PRO A 415 -2.57 13.27 11.49
CA PRO A 415 -3.46 13.03 12.61
C PRO A 415 -4.93 13.38 12.30
N GLU A 416 -5.15 14.40 11.46
CA GLU A 416 -6.48 14.81 11.00
C GLU A 416 -7.18 13.78 10.10
N TRP A 417 -6.43 12.80 9.56
CA TRP A 417 -6.95 11.71 8.74
C TRP A 417 -7.24 10.46 9.56
N LYS A 418 -6.64 10.30 10.75
CA LYS A 418 -6.98 9.25 11.74
C LYS A 418 -8.35 9.50 12.39
N GLN A 419 -9.41 9.68 11.61
CA GLN A 419 -10.77 9.63 12.13
C GLN A 419 -11.23 8.17 12.22
N VAL A 420 -10.86 7.58 13.35
CA VAL A 420 -11.23 6.24 13.80
C VAL A 420 -12.74 5.98 13.72
N GLY A 421 -13.15 4.89 13.08
CA GLY A 421 -14.40 4.17 13.39
C GLY A 421 -15.72 4.81 12.91
N PRO A 422 -16.84 4.07 13.01
CA PRO A 422 -18.04 4.34 12.24
C PRO A 422 -18.73 5.62 12.74
N ARG A 423 -18.73 6.67 11.92
CA ARG A 423 -19.77 7.69 12.03
C ARG A 423 -21.07 7.10 11.48
N ILE A 424 -21.83 6.41 12.33
CA ILE A 424 -23.29 6.38 12.17
C ILE A 424 -23.78 7.79 12.51
N GLY A 425 -23.65 8.71 11.55
CA GLY A 425 -24.48 9.90 11.52
C GLY A 425 -25.82 9.51 10.88
N PRO A 426 -26.96 9.94 11.44
CA PRO A 426 -28.24 9.62 10.83
C PRO A 426 -28.27 10.19 9.39
N PRO A 427 -28.93 9.50 8.44
CA PRO A 427 -29.08 10.01 7.09
C PRO A 427 -29.68 11.41 7.16
N LEU A 428 -29.13 12.33 6.38
CA LEU A 428 -29.73 13.63 6.12
C LEU A 428 -31.21 13.41 5.79
N ALA A 429 -32.08 13.78 6.73
CA ALA A 429 -33.52 13.70 6.56
C ALA A 429 -33.87 14.48 5.29
N ALA A 430 -34.55 13.79 4.37
CA ALA A 430 -35.21 14.44 3.26
C ALA A 430 -36.04 15.58 3.83
N LYS A 431 -35.77 16.81 3.39
CA LYS A 431 -36.62 17.95 3.71
C LYS A 431 -38.03 17.62 3.22
N ASP A 432 -38.93 17.43 4.17
CA ASP A 432 -40.35 17.38 3.95
C ASP A 432 -40.76 18.58 3.09
N ARG A 433 -41.22 18.27 1.88
CA ARG A 433 -42.10 19.15 1.13
C ARG A 433 -43.50 18.91 1.65
N ALA A 434 -44.07 19.88 2.35
CA ALA A 434 -45.49 20.20 2.31
C ALA A 434 -45.77 21.47 3.12
N PRO A 435 -46.91 22.15 2.90
CA PRO A 435 -48.07 21.72 2.11
C PRO A 435 -47.98 21.99 0.61
#